data_AF-A0A351ZB79-F1
#
_entry.id   AF-A0A351ZB79-F1
#
_cell.length_a   1.000
_cell.length_b   1.000
_cell.length_c   1.000
_cell.angle_alpha   90.00
_cell.angle_beta   90.00
_cell.angle_gamma   90.00
#
_symmetry.space_group_name_H-M   'P 1'
#
loop_
_entity.id
_entity.type
_entity.pdbx_description
1 polymer ?
#
loop_
_entity_poly.entity_id
_entity_poly.type
_entity_poly.pdbx_seq_one_letter_code
_entity_poly.pdbx_strand_id
1 'polypeptide(L)'
;RIAEAHARIMWGFGVRPNDTVFIGSFFSLYWGSWGALLGTERLGATAFPFGAGVPGQSERGLEWMKEVRPTVFYGTPSYSLYLAEKARAMGIDPKKDFNFRILFFSGEPGAGVPSTRKRIEDTYGGICIDSGSTAEMAPWMTDGECAHRQGMHLWQDIVYAELVDRETHRKAPYGQEGVTVYTHLERNSQPMIRFWAGDIAYWTDDPCPCGRTYPRLPKGIYGRADDMFVIRGENVYPSAIENVIRGIEGLGDEFRIVITREKTMDEMIVQAERSPQADPEILPELKARLAGELKARGLRAVVELMEPGTLTRTEFKARRVIDRRRIHDDPADPN
;
A
#
# COMPACT_ATOMS: atom_id res chain seq x y z
N ARG A 1 -23.76 2.47 -7.84
CA ARG A 1 -22.95 2.14 -9.03
C ARG A 1 -21.52 1.72 -8.66
N ILE A 2 -21.28 1.21 -7.44
CA ILE A 2 -19.93 0.85 -6.97
C ILE A 2 -19.36 -0.29 -7.84
N ALA A 3 -20.19 -1.31 -8.10
CA ALA A 3 -19.81 -2.48 -8.89
C ALA A 3 -19.42 -2.10 -10.33
N GLU A 4 -20.18 -1.23 -10.99
CA GLU A 4 -19.89 -0.74 -12.35
C GLU A 4 -18.59 0.05 -12.41
N ALA A 5 -18.37 0.95 -11.43
CA ALA A 5 -17.16 1.74 -11.33
C ALA A 5 -15.93 0.83 -11.17
N HIS A 6 -15.94 -0.07 -10.18
CA HIS A 6 -14.85 -1.01 -9.95
C HIS A 6 -14.61 -1.92 -11.16
N ALA A 7 -15.65 -2.47 -11.77
CA ALA A 7 -15.49 -3.29 -12.99
C ALA A 7 -14.82 -2.50 -14.13
N ARG A 8 -15.21 -1.25 -14.37
CA ARG A 8 -14.60 -0.38 -15.40
C ARG A 8 -13.12 -0.11 -15.11
N ILE A 9 -12.76 0.07 -13.84
CA ILE A 9 -11.39 0.34 -13.41
C ILE A 9 -10.53 -0.92 -13.50
N MET A 10 -11.05 -2.06 -13.01
CA MET A 10 -10.45 -3.38 -13.14
C MET A 10 -10.18 -3.77 -14.60
N TRP A 11 -11.14 -3.48 -15.49
CA TRP A 11 -10.93 -3.63 -16.92
C TRP A 11 -9.77 -2.77 -17.44
N GLY A 12 -9.62 -1.55 -16.91
CA GLY A 12 -8.58 -0.59 -17.27
C GLY A 12 -7.15 -1.03 -16.97
N PHE A 13 -6.95 -1.83 -15.92
CA PHE A 13 -5.66 -2.46 -15.63
C PHE A 13 -5.53 -3.90 -16.11
N GLY A 14 -6.56 -4.43 -16.78
CA GLY A 14 -6.44 -5.62 -17.62
C GLY A 14 -7.18 -6.85 -17.11
N VAL A 15 -8.02 -6.78 -16.08
CA VAL A 15 -8.90 -7.90 -15.66
C VAL A 15 -9.97 -8.15 -16.72
N ARG A 16 -10.31 -9.41 -16.97
CA ARG A 16 -11.22 -9.89 -18.01
C ARG A 16 -12.12 -11.00 -17.47
N PRO A 17 -13.27 -11.28 -18.13
CA PRO A 17 -14.24 -12.28 -17.64
C PRO A 17 -13.71 -13.71 -17.48
N ASN A 18 -12.61 -14.04 -18.17
CA ASN A 18 -11.96 -15.35 -18.06
C ASN A 18 -10.97 -15.45 -16.88
N ASP A 19 -10.79 -14.40 -16.08
CA ASP A 19 -9.96 -14.44 -14.89
C ASP A 19 -10.66 -15.11 -13.71
N THR A 20 -9.83 -15.68 -12.83
CA THR A 20 -10.21 -16.03 -11.46
C THR A 20 -9.51 -15.06 -10.51
N VAL A 21 -10.29 -14.30 -9.75
CA VAL A 21 -9.81 -13.25 -8.85
C VAL A 21 -9.82 -13.77 -7.42
N PHE A 22 -8.64 -14.05 -6.87
CA PHE A 22 -8.46 -14.39 -5.47
C PHE A 22 -8.47 -13.13 -4.61
N ILE A 23 -9.44 -13.03 -3.69
CA ILE A 23 -9.60 -11.88 -2.80
C ILE A 23 -9.08 -12.26 -1.41
N GLY A 24 -7.79 -11.99 -1.18
CA GLY A 24 -7.07 -12.25 0.07
C GLY A 24 -7.12 -11.05 1.03
N SER A 25 -8.32 -10.58 1.37
CA SER A 25 -8.53 -9.47 2.29
C SER A 25 -9.75 -9.71 3.17
N PHE A 26 -9.74 -9.22 4.41
CA PHE A 26 -10.77 -9.50 5.41
C PHE A 26 -12.17 -9.06 4.95
N PHE A 27 -13.16 -9.95 5.01
CA PHE A 27 -14.58 -9.63 4.73
C PHE A 27 -15.30 -9.28 6.03
N SER A 28 -15.38 -7.98 6.32
CA SER A 28 -16.08 -7.43 7.50
C SER A 28 -16.44 -5.96 7.23
N LEU A 29 -16.37 -5.07 8.23
CA LEU A 29 -16.64 -3.64 8.07
C LEU A 29 -15.71 -2.94 7.07
N TYR A 30 -14.53 -3.50 6.81
CA TYR A 30 -13.59 -2.97 5.83
C TYR A 30 -14.12 -3.10 4.39
N TRP A 31 -14.22 -1.97 3.69
CA TRP A 31 -14.92 -1.91 2.39
C TRP A 31 -14.09 -2.36 1.17
N GLY A 32 -12.79 -2.61 1.36
CA GLY A 32 -11.90 -3.03 0.27
C GLY A 32 -12.29 -4.37 -0.34
N SER A 33 -12.36 -5.43 0.47
CA SER A 33 -12.71 -6.79 0.04
C SER A 33 -14.04 -6.87 -0.69
N TRP A 34 -15.08 -6.23 -0.14
CA TRP A 34 -16.40 -6.16 -0.76
C TRP A 34 -16.40 -5.36 -2.06
N GLY A 35 -15.64 -4.26 -2.13
CA GLY A 35 -15.50 -3.49 -3.36
C GLY A 35 -14.87 -4.33 -4.49
N ALA A 36 -13.80 -5.06 -4.18
CA ALA A 36 -13.14 -5.96 -5.13
C ALA A 36 -14.07 -7.10 -5.57
N LEU A 37 -14.85 -7.67 -4.64
CA LEU A 37 -15.86 -8.69 -4.94
C LEU A 37 -16.92 -8.16 -5.91
N LEU A 38 -17.57 -7.05 -5.57
CA LEU A 38 -18.63 -6.44 -6.40
C LEU A 38 -18.11 -6.07 -7.80
N GLY A 39 -16.89 -5.52 -7.89
CA GLY A 39 -16.26 -5.22 -9.17
C GLY A 39 -15.99 -6.47 -10.00
N THR A 40 -15.51 -7.55 -9.37
CA THR A 40 -15.26 -8.85 -10.01
C THR A 40 -16.54 -9.46 -10.58
N GLU A 41 -17.59 -9.55 -9.76
CA GLU A 41 -18.89 -10.08 -10.15
C GLU A 41 -19.48 -9.29 -11.32
N ARG A 42 -19.43 -7.95 -11.22
CA ARG A 42 -19.97 -7.07 -12.28
C ARG A 42 -19.18 -7.13 -13.58
N LEU A 43 -17.87 -7.38 -13.51
CA LEU A 43 -16.99 -7.59 -14.66
C LEU A 43 -17.27 -8.93 -15.35
N GLY A 44 -17.85 -9.90 -14.64
CA GLY A 44 -18.12 -11.25 -15.14
C GLY A 44 -16.93 -12.20 -15.00
N ALA A 45 -15.95 -11.86 -14.15
CA ALA A 45 -14.85 -12.76 -13.80
C ALA A 45 -15.27 -13.73 -12.68
N THR A 46 -14.52 -14.80 -12.51
CA THR A 46 -14.76 -15.77 -11.42
C THR A 46 -14.26 -15.18 -10.10
N ALA A 47 -15.17 -14.79 -9.22
CA ALA A 47 -14.82 -14.31 -7.88
C ALA A 47 -14.43 -15.48 -6.97
N PHE A 48 -13.26 -15.37 -6.33
CA PHE A 48 -12.82 -16.28 -5.29
C PHE A 48 -12.61 -15.51 -3.97
N PRO A 49 -13.70 -15.26 -3.21
CA PRO A 49 -13.69 -14.45 -1.98
C PRO A 49 -13.13 -15.24 -0.79
N PHE A 50 -11.84 -15.55 -0.82
CA PHE A 50 -11.20 -16.39 0.19
C PHE A 50 -11.13 -15.73 1.58
N GLY A 51 -10.88 -14.42 1.63
CA GLY A 51 -10.75 -13.66 2.86
C GLY A 51 -9.33 -13.67 3.46
N ALA A 52 -9.22 -13.17 4.69
CA ALA A 52 -8.01 -13.17 5.52
C ALA A 52 -8.42 -13.13 7.02
N GLY A 53 -7.47 -13.07 7.95
CA GLY A 53 -7.66 -12.68 9.35
C GLY A 53 -8.06 -13.78 10.33
N VAL A 54 -8.22 -15.02 9.89
CA VAL A 54 -8.40 -16.19 10.78
C VAL A 54 -7.09 -16.99 10.86
N PRO A 55 -6.62 -17.39 12.05
CA PRO A 55 -5.44 -18.24 12.17
C PRO A 55 -5.50 -19.49 11.29
N GLY A 56 -4.41 -19.80 10.58
CA GLY A 56 -4.33 -20.92 9.64
C GLY A 56 -5.08 -20.69 8.31
N GLN A 57 -5.68 -19.52 8.09
CA GLN A 57 -6.29 -19.18 6.80
C GLN A 57 -5.23 -18.88 5.75
N SER A 58 -4.12 -18.24 6.12
CA SER A 58 -3.02 -17.93 5.21
C SER A 58 -2.42 -19.19 4.57
N GLU A 59 -2.08 -20.21 5.36
CA GLU A 59 -1.53 -21.49 4.87
C GLU A 59 -2.52 -22.22 3.94
N ARG A 60 -3.79 -22.32 4.34
CA ARG A 60 -4.84 -22.88 3.47
C ARG A 60 -5.01 -22.07 2.19
N GLY A 61 -4.90 -20.75 2.26
CA GLY A 61 -4.98 -19.87 1.11
C GLY A 61 -3.90 -20.17 0.09
N LEU A 62 -2.68 -20.44 0.55
CA LEU A 62 -1.55 -20.82 -0.30
C LEU A 62 -1.77 -22.17 -1.00
N GLU A 63 -2.33 -23.15 -0.30
CA GLU A 63 -2.73 -24.44 -0.89
C GLU A 63 -3.78 -24.23 -1.99
N TRP A 64 -4.82 -23.43 -1.73
CA TRP A 64 -5.84 -23.08 -2.71
C TRP A 64 -5.30 -22.28 -3.90
N MET A 65 -4.38 -21.35 -3.69
CA MET A 65 -3.72 -20.61 -4.77
C MET A 65 -2.90 -21.54 -5.67
N LYS A 66 -2.23 -22.55 -5.08
CA LYS A 66 -1.47 -23.54 -5.82
C LYS A 66 -2.37 -24.47 -6.65
N GLU A 67 -3.49 -24.90 -6.07
CA GLU A 67 -4.43 -25.83 -6.72
C GLU A 67 -5.29 -25.14 -7.80
N VAL A 68 -5.92 -24.01 -7.45
CA VAL A 68 -6.86 -23.30 -8.34
C VAL A 68 -6.12 -22.44 -9.38
N ARG A 69 -4.88 -22.03 -9.08
CA ARG A 69 -4.05 -21.18 -9.95
C ARG A 69 -4.78 -19.91 -10.45
N PRO A 70 -5.32 -19.08 -9.54
CA PRO A 70 -5.98 -17.82 -9.90
C PRO A 70 -5.05 -16.91 -10.69
N THR A 71 -5.63 -16.12 -11.60
CA THR A 71 -4.89 -15.21 -12.49
C THR A 71 -4.75 -13.80 -11.89
N VAL A 72 -5.61 -13.44 -10.93
CA VAL A 72 -5.61 -12.13 -10.30
C VAL A 72 -5.63 -12.25 -8.78
N PHE A 73 -4.85 -11.44 -8.08
CA PHE A 73 -4.86 -11.30 -6.63
C PHE A 73 -5.32 -9.91 -6.20
N TYR A 74 -6.15 -9.85 -5.15
CA TYR A 74 -6.44 -8.63 -4.39
C TYR A 74 -6.07 -8.78 -2.92
N GLY A 75 -5.45 -7.75 -2.35
CA GLY A 75 -5.15 -7.66 -0.92
C GLY A 75 -4.43 -6.37 -0.55
N THR A 76 -3.63 -6.42 0.51
CA THR A 76 -2.65 -5.37 0.83
C THR A 76 -1.24 -5.78 0.38
N PRO A 77 -0.36 -4.83 0.05
CA PRO A 77 1.03 -5.13 -0.30
C PRO A 77 1.74 -5.93 0.79
N SER A 78 1.60 -5.55 2.07
CA SER A 78 2.24 -6.25 3.19
C SER A 78 1.75 -7.68 3.34
N TYR A 79 0.44 -7.93 3.20
CA TYR A 79 -0.09 -9.28 3.31
C TYR A 79 0.40 -10.17 2.16
N SER A 80 0.57 -9.62 0.95
CA SER A 80 1.15 -10.38 -0.16
C SER A 80 2.61 -10.80 0.10
N LEU A 81 3.42 -9.96 0.75
CA LEU A 81 4.80 -10.32 1.09
C LEU A 81 4.84 -11.35 2.22
N TYR A 82 3.95 -11.22 3.21
CA TYR A 82 3.77 -12.23 4.26
C TYR A 82 3.34 -13.59 3.70
N LEU A 83 2.39 -13.62 2.77
CA LEU A 83 1.99 -14.84 2.06
C LEU A 83 3.16 -15.48 1.32
N ALA A 84 4.04 -14.68 0.72
CA ALA A 84 5.23 -15.20 0.06
C ALA A 84 6.26 -15.78 1.04
N GLU A 85 6.43 -15.18 2.23
CA GLU A 85 7.26 -15.74 3.32
C GLU A 85 6.72 -17.12 3.74
N LYS A 86 5.40 -17.22 3.97
CA LYS A 86 4.72 -18.46 4.33
C LYS A 86 4.77 -19.51 3.23
N ALA A 87 4.59 -19.12 1.97
CA ALA A 87 4.70 -20.00 0.81
C ALA A 87 6.07 -20.67 0.77
N ARG A 88 7.14 -19.87 0.91
CA ARG A 88 8.52 -20.39 0.93
C ARG A 88 8.76 -21.34 2.10
N ALA A 89 8.23 -21.02 3.28
CA ALA A 89 8.32 -21.92 4.44
C ALA A 89 7.58 -23.25 4.23
N MET A 90 6.54 -23.28 3.40
CA MET A 90 5.81 -24.47 2.97
C MET A 90 6.43 -25.17 1.75
N GLY A 91 7.58 -24.71 1.26
CA GLY A 91 8.21 -25.26 0.05
C GLY A 91 7.48 -24.92 -1.25
N ILE A 92 6.66 -23.87 -1.25
CA ILE A 92 5.96 -23.33 -2.41
C ILE A 92 6.76 -22.15 -2.97
N ASP A 93 7.06 -22.16 -4.27
CA ASP A 93 7.68 -21.06 -5.00
C ASP A 93 6.58 -20.19 -5.62
N PRO A 94 6.30 -18.97 -5.09
CA PRO A 94 5.16 -18.17 -5.55
C PRO A 94 5.18 -17.87 -7.04
N LYS A 95 6.36 -17.75 -7.66
CA LYS A 95 6.49 -17.42 -9.08
C LYS A 95 6.21 -18.61 -10.00
N LYS A 96 6.48 -19.84 -9.52
CA LYS A 96 6.30 -21.08 -10.30
C LYS A 96 4.97 -21.77 -9.99
N ASP A 97 4.62 -21.83 -8.71
CA ASP A 97 3.48 -22.60 -8.22
C ASP A 97 2.16 -21.82 -8.31
N PHE A 98 2.19 -20.49 -8.44
CA PHE A 98 1.00 -19.67 -8.71
C PHE A 98 0.93 -19.23 -10.17
N ASN A 99 -0.10 -18.46 -10.52
CA ASN A 99 -0.43 -18.06 -11.90
C ASN A 99 -0.87 -16.59 -12.01
N PHE A 100 -0.48 -15.76 -11.04
CA PHE A 100 -0.90 -14.36 -11.02
C PHE A 100 -0.27 -13.59 -12.19
N ARG A 101 -1.12 -13.03 -13.04
CA ARG A 101 -0.71 -12.03 -14.05
C ARG A 101 -0.93 -10.60 -13.57
N ILE A 102 -1.87 -10.38 -12.65
CA ILE A 102 -2.17 -9.08 -12.03
C ILE A 102 -2.29 -9.28 -10.52
N LEU A 103 -1.62 -8.43 -9.76
CA LEU A 103 -1.85 -8.25 -8.33
C LEU A 103 -2.23 -6.79 -8.12
N PHE A 104 -3.44 -6.53 -7.63
CA PHE A 104 -3.90 -5.17 -7.36
C PHE A 104 -4.16 -4.97 -5.87
N PHE A 105 -3.80 -3.80 -5.37
CA PHE A 105 -3.72 -3.55 -3.95
C PHE A 105 -4.42 -2.26 -3.57
N SER A 106 -4.84 -2.18 -2.30
CA SER A 106 -5.38 -0.96 -1.69
C SER A 106 -5.19 -0.99 -0.17
N GLY A 107 -5.48 0.14 0.49
CA GLY A 107 -5.58 0.23 1.95
C GLY A 107 -4.30 0.66 2.66
N GLU A 108 -3.15 0.59 1.99
CA GLU A 108 -1.88 1.10 2.50
C GLU A 108 -0.93 1.49 1.35
N PRO A 109 0.01 2.42 1.61
CA PRO A 109 1.14 2.61 0.71
C PRO A 109 1.90 1.30 0.48
N GLY A 110 2.44 1.13 -0.73
CA GLY A 110 3.28 -0.01 -1.07
C GLY A 110 3.24 -0.33 -2.55
N ALA A 111 2.06 -0.50 -3.14
CA ALA A 111 1.95 -0.76 -4.58
C ALA A 111 2.40 0.44 -5.44
N GLY A 112 2.23 1.67 -4.96
CA GLY A 112 2.81 2.88 -5.55
C GLY A 112 4.29 3.14 -5.19
N VAL A 113 4.86 2.38 -4.23
CA VAL A 113 6.27 2.54 -3.80
C VAL A 113 7.16 1.70 -4.73
N PRO A 114 8.14 2.30 -5.44
CA PRO A 114 8.90 1.59 -6.48
C PRO A 114 9.58 0.30 -6.04
N SER A 115 10.23 0.29 -4.86
CA SER A 115 10.94 -0.90 -4.38
C SER A 115 10.00 -2.01 -3.90
N THR A 116 8.91 -1.65 -3.21
CA THR A 116 7.86 -2.61 -2.82
C THR A 116 7.18 -3.21 -4.04
N ARG A 117 6.81 -2.38 -5.03
CA ARG A 117 6.26 -2.81 -6.32
C ARG A 117 7.18 -3.84 -6.98
N LYS A 118 8.44 -3.47 -7.18
CA LYS A 118 9.44 -4.36 -7.79
C LYS A 118 9.55 -5.68 -7.04
N ARG A 119 9.58 -5.65 -5.71
CA ARG A 119 9.69 -6.85 -4.89
C ARG A 119 8.49 -7.78 -5.05
N ILE A 120 7.27 -7.25 -5.12
CA ILE A 120 6.06 -8.03 -5.39
C ILE A 120 6.11 -8.63 -6.81
N GLU A 121 6.45 -7.83 -7.82
CA GLU A 121 6.54 -8.29 -9.21
C GLU A 121 7.62 -9.38 -9.37
N ASP A 122 8.79 -9.23 -8.73
CA ASP A 122 9.85 -10.24 -8.75
C ASP A 122 9.42 -11.54 -8.06
N THR A 123 8.66 -11.43 -6.96
CA THR A 123 8.15 -12.55 -6.15
C THR A 123 7.09 -13.37 -6.88
N TYR A 124 6.14 -12.72 -7.56
CA TYR A 124 4.96 -13.39 -8.12
C TYR A 124 4.98 -13.50 -9.66
N GLY A 125 5.77 -12.69 -10.35
CA GLY A 125 5.87 -12.67 -11.82
C GLY A 125 4.74 -11.92 -12.54
N GLY A 126 3.70 -11.48 -11.83
CA GLY A 126 2.62 -10.64 -12.36
C GLY A 126 2.89 -9.14 -12.20
N ILE A 127 2.09 -8.31 -12.85
CA ILE A 127 2.16 -6.84 -12.69
C ILE A 127 1.52 -6.42 -11.37
N CYS A 128 2.10 -5.41 -10.72
CA CYS A 128 1.58 -4.84 -9.48
C CYS A 128 0.84 -3.53 -9.75
N ILE A 129 -0.42 -3.44 -9.32
CA ILE A 129 -1.35 -2.33 -9.57
C ILE A 129 -1.69 -1.62 -8.27
N ASP A 130 -1.46 -0.32 -8.22
CA ASP A 130 -1.89 0.55 -7.11
C ASP A 130 -3.32 1.06 -7.32
N SER A 131 -4.12 1.02 -6.26
CA SER A 131 -5.50 1.53 -6.26
C SER A 131 -6.00 1.85 -4.86
N GLY A 132 -6.91 2.81 -4.75
CA GLY A 132 -7.64 3.08 -3.52
C GLY A 132 -7.54 4.53 -3.04
N SER A 133 -8.70 5.13 -2.82
CA SER A 133 -8.90 6.33 -2.01
C SER A 133 -9.21 5.93 -0.55
N THR A 134 -10.45 6.10 -0.08
CA THR A 134 -10.88 5.73 1.28
C THR A 134 -12.19 4.93 1.28
N ALA A 135 -12.51 4.27 2.39
CA ALA A 135 -13.74 3.48 2.51
C ALA A 135 -15.00 4.36 2.39
N GLU A 136 -14.97 5.56 2.97
CA GLU A 136 -16.01 6.59 2.85
C GLU A 136 -16.25 7.00 1.41
N MET A 137 -15.25 6.82 0.54
CA MET A 137 -15.25 7.18 -0.87
C MET A 137 -15.53 6.00 -1.81
N ALA A 138 -16.17 4.92 -1.32
CA ALA A 138 -16.66 3.86 -2.19
C ALA A 138 -17.56 4.41 -3.33
N PRO A 139 -17.22 4.19 -4.63
CA PRO A 139 -16.20 3.27 -5.15
C PRO A 139 -14.75 3.75 -4.96
N TRP A 140 -13.97 3.03 -4.14
CA TRP A 140 -12.64 3.47 -3.70
C TRP A 140 -11.57 3.30 -4.79
N MET A 141 -11.79 2.46 -5.80
CA MET A 141 -10.84 2.28 -6.92
C MET A 141 -10.78 3.51 -7.86
N THR A 142 -11.59 4.54 -7.65
CA THR A 142 -11.58 5.76 -8.48
C THR A 142 -10.24 6.47 -8.49
N ASP A 143 -9.37 6.09 -7.56
CA ASP A 143 -7.94 6.32 -7.63
C ASP A 143 -7.33 4.96 -7.99
N GLY A 144 -6.90 4.78 -9.25
CA GLY A 144 -6.43 3.48 -9.69
C GLY A 144 -5.57 3.54 -10.94
N GLU A 145 -4.47 2.76 -10.94
CA GLU A 145 -3.60 2.68 -12.11
C GLU A 145 -4.29 2.02 -13.31
N CYS A 146 -3.82 2.36 -14.51
CA CYS A 146 -4.11 1.58 -15.71
C CYS A 146 -2.99 0.55 -15.98
N ALA A 147 -3.14 -0.25 -17.03
CA ALA A 147 -2.16 -1.27 -17.40
C ALA A 147 -0.73 -0.73 -17.67
N HIS A 148 -0.56 0.57 -17.96
CA HIS A 148 0.75 1.21 -18.16
C HIS A 148 1.47 1.60 -16.86
N ARG A 149 0.79 1.56 -15.70
CA ARG A 149 1.39 1.75 -14.37
C ARG A 149 2.21 3.04 -14.21
N GLN A 150 1.71 4.13 -14.79
CA GLN A 150 2.30 5.48 -14.74
C GLN A 150 1.55 6.37 -13.73
N GLY A 151 1.20 5.81 -12.57
CA GLY A 151 0.40 6.46 -11.54
C GLY A 151 -1.09 6.16 -11.60
N MET A 152 -1.76 6.43 -10.47
CA MET A 152 -3.20 6.24 -10.33
C MET A 152 -3.95 7.31 -11.12
N HIS A 153 -4.85 6.92 -12.01
CA HIS A 153 -5.81 7.85 -12.60
C HIS A 153 -6.85 8.24 -11.55
N LEU A 154 -7.21 9.53 -11.53
CA LEU A 154 -8.36 10.04 -10.78
C LEU A 154 -9.58 10.00 -11.72
N TRP A 155 -10.48 9.04 -11.53
CA TRP A 155 -11.64 8.82 -12.40
C TRP A 155 -12.73 9.88 -12.15
N GLN A 156 -12.45 11.10 -12.62
CA GLN A 156 -13.16 12.35 -12.28
C GLN A 156 -14.66 12.35 -12.53
N ASP A 157 -15.15 11.53 -13.46
CA ASP A 157 -16.57 11.38 -13.80
C ASP A 157 -17.34 10.49 -12.82
N ILE A 158 -16.64 9.73 -11.96
CA ILE A 158 -17.23 8.86 -10.95
C ILE A 158 -17.15 9.53 -9.57
N VAL A 159 -15.94 9.93 -9.20
CA VAL A 159 -15.64 10.71 -7.99
C VAL A 159 -14.78 11.89 -8.42
N TYR A 160 -15.27 13.09 -8.18
CA TYR A 160 -14.50 14.30 -8.45
C TYR A 160 -13.43 14.46 -7.37
N ALA A 161 -12.18 14.22 -7.74
CA ALA A 161 -11.03 14.36 -6.87
C ALA A 161 -10.31 15.69 -7.11
N GLU A 162 -9.82 16.28 -6.02
CA GLU A 162 -9.01 17.49 -6.00
C GLU A 162 -7.81 17.29 -5.08
N LEU A 163 -6.64 17.80 -5.46
CA LEU A 163 -5.60 18.12 -4.48
C LEU A 163 -5.80 19.57 -4.05
N VAL A 164 -5.82 19.82 -2.75
CA VAL A 164 -5.92 21.15 -2.17
C VAL A 164 -4.69 21.48 -1.34
N ASP A 165 -4.32 22.75 -1.32
CA ASP A 165 -3.32 23.26 -0.38
C ASP A 165 -3.83 23.12 1.06
N ARG A 166 -2.93 22.73 1.97
CA ARG A 166 -3.28 22.37 3.35
C ARG A 166 -3.79 23.56 4.17
N GLU A 167 -3.29 24.76 3.91
CA GLU A 167 -3.63 25.94 4.71
C GLU A 167 -4.79 26.72 4.11
N THR A 168 -4.77 26.90 2.79
CA THR A 168 -5.74 27.72 2.07
C THR A 168 -6.98 26.93 1.62
N HIS A 169 -6.90 25.60 1.61
CA HIS A 169 -7.94 24.68 1.12
C HIS A 169 -8.37 24.93 -0.34
N ARG A 170 -7.54 25.67 -1.10
CA ARG A 170 -7.75 25.93 -2.53
C ARG A 170 -7.11 24.83 -3.35
N LYS A 171 -7.69 24.53 -4.52
CA LYS A 171 -7.16 23.55 -5.45
C LYS A 171 -5.70 23.88 -5.81
N ALA A 172 -4.80 22.93 -5.58
CA ALA A 172 -3.41 23.04 -5.96
C ALA A 172 -3.28 22.98 -7.50
N PRO A 173 -2.41 23.76 -8.14
CA PRO A 173 -2.10 23.58 -9.56
C PRO A 173 -1.59 22.16 -9.85
N TYR A 174 -1.73 21.70 -11.10
CA TYR A 174 -1.02 20.50 -11.54
C TYR A 174 0.49 20.71 -11.43
N GLY A 175 1.20 19.63 -11.11
CA GLY A 175 2.63 19.67 -10.84
C GLY A 175 2.99 20.10 -9.41
N GLN A 176 2.02 20.13 -8.50
CA GLN A 176 2.24 20.42 -7.08
C GLN A 176 1.70 19.30 -6.19
N GLU A 177 2.22 19.25 -4.96
CA GLU A 177 1.70 18.39 -3.89
C GLU A 177 0.48 19.05 -3.23
N GLY A 178 -0.39 18.23 -2.66
CA GLY A 178 -1.55 18.69 -1.91
C GLY A 178 -2.23 17.57 -1.15
N VAL A 179 -3.28 17.94 -0.43
CA VAL A 179 -4.13 17.01 0.31
C VAL A 179 -5.30 16.58 -0.56
N THR A 180 -5.59 15.29 -0.62
CA THR A 180 -6.70 14.76 -1.42
C THR A 180 -8.06 15.09 -0.79
N VAL A 181 -8.96 15.64 -1.61
CA VAL A 181 -10.34 15.96 -1.29
C VAL A 181 -11.24 15.35 -2.36
N TYR A 182 -12.35 14.75 -1.95
CA TYR A 182 -13.21 13.99 -2.86
C TYR A 182 -14.68 14.37 -2.78
N THR A 183 -15.39 14.25 -3.91
CA THR A 183 -16.84 14.45 -4.02
C THR A 183 -17.49 13.32 -4.82
N HIS A 184 -18.52 12.68 -4.26
CA HIS A 184 -19.30 11.70 -5.02
C HIS A 184 -20.16 12.38 -6.07
N LEU A 185 -20.16 11.83 -7.29
CA LEU A 185 -21.06 12.25 -8.36
C LEU A 185 -22.22 11.28 -8.57
N GLU A 186 -22.07 10.02 -8.15
CA GLU A 186 -23.02 8.94 -8.44
C GLU A 186 -23.52 8.16 -7.20
N ARG A 187 -23.50 8.78 -6.01
CA ARG A 187 -23.91 8.12 -4.76
C ARG A 187 -25.08 8.83 -4.09
N ASN A 188 -26.16 8.09 -3.83
CA ASN A 188 -27.36 8.64 -3.17
C ASN A 188 -27.32 8.47 -1.64
N SER A 189 -26.69 7.41 -1.14
CA SER A 189 -26.56 7.15 0.30
C SER A 189 -25.26 7.75 0.84
N GLN A 190 -25.37 8.57 1.89
CA GLN A 190 -24.24 9.23 2.54
C GLN A 190 -23.29 9.92 1.53
N PRO A 191 -23.77 10.72 0.54
CA PRO A 191 -22.87 11.35 -0.41
C PRO A 191 -21.87 12.25 0.31
N MET A 192 -20.58 11.96 0.12
CA MET A 192 -19.52 12.85 0.56
C MET A 192 -19.34 13.97 -0.46
N ILE A 193 -19.33 15.22 0.02
CA ILE A 193 -19.12 16.43 -0.79
C ILE A 193 -17.92 17.16 -0.21
N ARG A 194 -16.86 17.32 -1.01
CA ARG A 194 -15.56 17.85 -0.59
C ARG A 194 -15.05 17.23 0.72
N PHE A 195 -15.14 15.90 0.83
CA PHE A 195 -14.62 15.16 1.96
C PHE A 195 -13.10 15.22 1.98
N TRP A 196 -12.57 15.66 3.12
CA TRP A 196 -11.14 15.71 3.40
C TRP A 196 -10.64 14.33 3.77
N ALA A 197 -9.98 13.64 2.84
CA ALA A 197 -9.41 12.33 3.14
C ALA A 197 -8.13 12.41 3.96
N GLY A 198 -7.42 13.53 3.86
CA GLY A 198 -6.18 13.77 4.61
C GLY A 198 -4.96 13.05 4.05
N ASP A 199 -5.04 12.47 2.85
CA ASP A 199 -3.90 11.84 2.19
C ASP A 199 -3.06 12.87 1.42
N ILE A 200 -1.74 12.70 1.40
CA ILE A 200 -0.80 13.55 0.66
C ILE A 200 -0.46 12.88 -0.65
N ALA A 201 -0.60 13.63 -1.73
CA ALA A 201 -0.24 13.19 -3.07
C ALA A 201 0.33 14.34 -3.91
N TYR A 202 0.89 13.97 -5.06
CA TYR A 202 1.30 14.86 -6.13
C TYR A 202 0.47 14.52 -7.36
N TRP A 203 -0.03 15.51 -8.09
CA TRP A 203 -0.83 15.26 -9.29
C TRP A 203 -0.33 15.96 -10.56
N THR A 204 -0.61 15.33 -11.71
CA THR A 204 -0.36 15.91 -13.03
C THR A 204 -1.55 15.69 -13.95
N ASP A 205 -1.59 16.44 -15.04
CA ASP A 205 -2.56 16.27 -16.13
C ASP A 205 -1.86 15.88 -17.44
N ASP A 206 -0.66 15.30 -17.34
CA ASP A 206 0.10 14.87 -18.51
C ASP A 206 -0.60 13.67 -19.18
N PRO A 207 -0.51 13.54 -20.52
CA PRO A 207 -1.09 12.41 -21.24
C PRO A 207 -0.58 11.06 -20.72
N CYS A 208 -1.49 10.09 -20.60
CA CYS A 208 -1.16 8.71 -20.32
C CYS A 208 -1.18 7.89 -21.63
N PRO A 209 -0.24 6.95 -21.85
CA PRO A 209 -0.28 6.06 -23.01
C PRO A 209 -1.58 5.25 -23.15
N CYS A 210 -2.35 5.09 -22.06
CA CYS A 210 -3.65 4.42 -22.11
C CYS A 210 -4.77 5.23 -22.79
N GLY A 211 -4.51 6.50 -23.13
CA GLY A 211 -5.46 7.40 -23.80
C GLY A 211 -6.51 8.04 -22.89
N ARG A 212 -6.58 7.68 -21.60
CA ARG A 212 -7.49 8.34 -20.65
C ARG A 212 -7.00 9.76 -20.37
N THR A 213 -7.93 10.71 -20.42
CA THR A 213 -7.71 12.15 -20.18
C THR A 213 -8.04 12.54 -18.75
N TYR A 214 -7.70 11.67 -17.79
CA TYR A 214 -7.86 11.96 -16.37
C TYR A 214 -6.53 12.44 -15.78
N PRO A 215 -6.57 13.35 -14.80
CA PRO A 215 -5.42 13.64 -13.97
C PRO A 215 -4.89 12.37 -13.30
N ARG A 216 -3.61 12.37 -12.93
CA ARG A 216 -2.95 11.22 -12.33
C ARG A 216 -2.17 11.59 -11.08
N LEU A 217 -2.06 10.61 -10.18
CA LEU A 217 -1.11 10.59 -9.07
C LEU A 217 0.10 9.74 -9.47
N PRO A 218 1.15 10.29 -10.12
CA PRO A 218 2.29 9.51 -10.61
C PRO A 218 3.11 8.82 -9.51
N LYS A 219 3.00 9.30 -8.27
CA LYS A 219 3.66 8.72 -7.09
C LYS A 219 2.70 7.93 -6.19
N GLY A 220 1.45 7.73 -6.64
CA GLY A 220 0.37 7.23 -5.80
C GLY A 220 0.10 8.14 -4.59
N ILE A 221 -0.50 7.55 -3.54
CA ILE A 221 -0.66 8.17 -2.22
C ILE A 221 0.49 7.68 -1.34
N TYR A 222 1.32 8.60 -0.86
CA TYR A 222 2.54 8.25 -0.11
C TYR A 222 2.57 8.82 1.31
N GLY A 223 1.55 9.56 1.74
CA GLY A 223 1.50 10.09 3.09
C GLY A 223 0.08 10.33 3.58
N ARG A 224 -0.06 10.47 4.89
CA ARG A 224 -1.21 11.09 5.54
C ARG A 224 -0.74 12.41 6.11
N ALA A 225 -1.54 13.46 6.00
CA ALA A 225 -1.28 14.74 6.64
C ALA A 225 -1.11 14.60 8.16
N ASP A 226 -1.77 13.59 8.75
CA ASP A 226 -1.77 13.34 10.20
C ASP A 226 -0.74 12.28 10.65
N ASP A 227 -0.34 11.34 9.78
CA ASP A 227 0.71 10.33 10.10
C ASP A 227 2.13 10.86 9.80
N MET A 228 2.23 12.02 9.17
CA MET A 228 3.50 12.73 8.98
C MET A 228 4.04 13.12 10.36
N PHE A 229 5.24 12.65 10.68
CA PHE A 229 5.92 13.08 11.89
C PHE A 229 7.11 13.96 11.54
N VAL A 230 7.30 15.00 12.36
CA VAL A 230 8.44 15.90 12.27
C VAL A 230 9.55 15.35 13.15
N ILE A 231 10.73 15.15 12.58
CA ILE A 231 11.94 14.86 13.34
C ILE A 231 12.98 15.90 12.99
N ARG A 232 13.35 16.70 13.99
CA ARG A 232 14.36 17.78 13.87
C ARG A 232 14.03 18.78 12.74
N GLY A 233 12.75 19.07 12.54
CA GLY A 233 12.26 20.06 11.57
C GLY A 233 11.99 19.49 10.17
N GLU A 234 12.29 18.22 9.92
CA GLU A 234 12.04 17.57 8.63
C GLU A 234 10.73 16.77 8.67
N ASN A 235 9.92 16.91 7.62
CA ASN A 235 8.70 16.12 7.43
C ASN A 235 9.07 14.71 6.96
N VAL A 236 8.76 13.70 7.76
CA VAL A 236 9.08 12.31 7.45
C VAL A 236 7.80 11.52 7.19
N TYR A 237 7.79 10.84 6.04
CA TYR A 237 6.75 9.90 5.66
C TYR A 237 7.25 8.45 5.81
N PRO A 238 6.50 7.55 6.47
CA PRO A 238 6.87 6.14 6.59
C PRO A 238 7.20 5.44 5.27
N SER A 239 6.49 5.79 4.19
CA SER A 239 6.66 5.25 2.84
C SER A 239 8.04 5.55 2.24
N ALA A 240 8.67 6.67 2.60
CA ALA A 240 10.02 7.01 2.16
C ALA A 240 11.06 6.07 2.79
N ILE A 241 10.86 5.72 4.07
CA ILE A 241 11.71 4.76 4.80
C ILE A 241 11.49 3.34 4.25
N GLU A 242 10.23 2.96 3.99
CA GLU A 242 9.89 1.70 3.31
C GLU A 242 10.64 1.56 1.99
N ASN A 243 10.61 2.61 1.16
CA ASN A 243 11.23 2.59 -0.16
C ASN A 243 12.75 2.31 -0.08
N VAL A 244 13.42 2.91 0.91
CA VAL A 244 14.85 2.70 1.16
C VAL A 244 15.11 1.27 1.61
N ILE A 245 14.43 0.79 2.65
CA ILE A 245 14.66 -0.54 3.23
C ILE A 245 14.46 -1.62 2.19
N ARG A 246 13.33 -1.59 1.47
CA ARG A 246 13.01 -2.61 0.46
C ARG A 246 13.83 -2.48 -0.82
N GLY A 247 14.54 -1.36 -1.02
CA GLY A 247 15.47 -1.14 -2.11
C GLY A 247 16.88 -1.66 -1.88
N ILE A 248 17.23 -2.04 -0.65
CA ILE A 248 18.57 -2.54 -0.30
C ILE A 248 18.56 -4.07 -0.30
N GLU A 249 19.42 -4.66 -1.12
CA GLU A 249 19.70 -6.11 -1.11
C GLU A 249 20.31 -6.53 0.24
N GLY A 250 19.84 -7.65 0.78
CA GLY A 250 20.22 -8.13 2.12
C GLY A 250 19.25 -7.72 3.24
N LEU A 251 18.32 -6.79 3.02
CA LEU A 251 17.24 -6.48 3.96
C LEU A 251 15.94 -7.23 3.64
N GLY A 252 15.24 -7.65 4.69
CA GLY A 252 13.93 -8.29 4.65
C GLY A 252 12.78 -7.33 4.35
N ASP A 253 11.55 -7.83 4.46
CA ASP A 253 10.32 -7.09 4.12
C ASP A 253 9.73 -6.30 5.29
N GLU A 254 10.10 -6.70 6.51
CA GLU A 254 9.58 -6.18 7.76
C GLU A 254 10.50 -5.12 8.38
N PHE A 255 9.87 -4.04 8.82
CA PHE A 255 10.54 -2.94 9.51
C PHE A 255 9.60 -2.25 10.50
N ARG A 256 10.17 -1.47 11.40
CA ARG A 256 9.45 -0.63 12.36
C ARG A 256 10.21 0.68 12.55
N ILE A 257 9.46 1.76 12.65
CA ILE A 257 9.96 3.10 12.96
C ILE A 257 9.55 3.39 14.39
N VAL A 258 10.52 3.54 15.28
CA VAL A 258 10.28 3.96 16.66
C VAL A 258 10.74 5.40 16.80
N ILE A 259 9.84 6.26 17.23
CA ILE A 259 10.14 7.67 17.50
C ILE A 259 10.27 7.82 19.00
N THR A 260 11.42 8.30 19.45
CA THR A 260 11.70 8.55 20.86
C THR A 260 12.12 10.00 21.06
N ARG A 261 12.12 10.45 22.31
CA ARG A 261 12.74 11.71 22.70
C ARG A 261 13.80 11.41 23.75
N GLU A 262 15.06 11.47 23.35
CA GLU A 262 16.17 11.43 24.30
C GLU A 262 16.58 12.86 24.66
N LYS A 263 16.34 13.24 25.92
CA LYS A 263 16.58 14.59 26.45
C LYS A 263 15.75 15.66 25.73
N THR A 264 16.36 16.44 24.83
CA THR A 264 15.75 17.61 24.18
C THR A 264 15.52 17.43 22.68
N MET A 265 15.97 16.33 22.08
CA MET A 265 15.83 16.09 20.64
C MET A 265 15.06 14.81 20.36
N ASP A 266 14.20 14.88 19.35
CA ASP A 266 13.55 13.71 18.80
C ASP A 266 14.58 12.84 18.05
N GLU A 267 14.48 11.53 18.24
CA GLU A 267 15.29 10.53 17.58
C GLU A 267 14.40 9.52 16.84
N MET A 268 14.82 9.15 15.64
CA MET A 268 14.20 8.12 14.83
C MET A 268 15.04 6.87 14.91
N ILE A 269 14.47 5.77 15.40
CA ILE A 269 15.07 4.45 15.32
C ILE A 269 14.35 3.68 14.21
N VAL A 270 15.11 3.21 13.23
CA VAL A 270 14.63 2.35 12.15
C VAL A 270 15.12 0.94 12.44
N GLN A 271 14.18 0.08 12.85
CA GLN A 271 14.39 -1.35 13.04
C GLN A 271 14.04 -2.07 11.74
N ALA A 272 14.97 -2.77 11.12
CA ALA A 272 14.73 -3.50 9.86
C ALA A 272 15.21 -4.95 9.98
N GLU A 273 14.39 -5.91 9.58
CA GLU A 273 14.84 -7.31 9.54
C GLU A 273 15.90 -7.48 8.45
N ARG A 274 16.96 -8.26 8.74
CA ARG A 274 17.83 -8.78 7.69
C ARG A 274 17.09 -9.84 6.87
N SER A 275 17.51 -10.04 5.63
CA SER A 275 17.07 -11.19 4.83
C SER A 275 17.56 -12.49 5.49
N PRO A 276 16.74 -13.57 5.52
CA PRO A 276 17.19 -14.89 5.97
C PRO A 276 18.43 -15.42 5.22
N GLN A 277 18.62 -14.95 3.99
CA GLN A 277 19.73 -15.32 3.11
C GLN A 277 20.96 -14.41 3.27
N ALA A 278 20.87 -13.33 4.04
CA ALA A 278 21.99 -12.42 4.26
C ALA A 278 23.05 -13.06 5.16
N ASP A 279 24.31 -12.94 4.75
CA ASP A 279 25.47 -13.40 5.52
C ASP A 279 25.64 -12.56 6.81
N PRO A 280 25.82 -13.18 7.99
CA PRO A 280 26.14 -12.45 9.21
C PRO A 280 27.36 -11.51 9.09
N GLU A 281 28.34 -11.83 8.24
CA GLU A 281 29.54 -11.02 8.05
C GLU A 281 29.24 -9.66 7.39
N ILE A 282 28.17 -9.54 6.60
CA ILE A 282 27.80 -8.30 5.91
C ILE A 282 26.93 -7.37 6.77
N LEU A 283 26.54 -7.77 7.99
CA LEU A 283 25.63 -6.97 8.83
C LEU A 283 26.15 -5.56 9.17
N PRO A 284 27.45 -5.36 9.49
CA PRO A 284 27.98 -4.01 9.71
C PRO A 284 27.88 -3.13 8.46
N GLU A 285 28.17 -3.69 7.29
CA GLU A 285 28.07 -2.99 6.01
C GLU A 285 26.61 -2.67 5.68
N LEU A 286 25.70 -3.63 5.86
CA LEU A 286 24.28 -3.47 5.60
C LEU A 286 23.66 -2.37 6.48
N LYS A 287 24.03 -2.33 7.76
CA LYS A 287 23.65 -1.27 8.70
C LYS A 287 24.18 0.09 8.25
N ALA A 288 25.45 0.17 7.83
CA ALA A 288 26.05 1.40 7.33
C ALA A 288 25.39 1.88 6.03
N ARG A 289 25.06 0.96 5.11
CA ARG A 289 24.37 1.25 3.85
C ARG A 289 22.97 1.78 4.09
N LEU A 290 22.17 1.14 4.96
CA LEU A 290 20.84 1.63 5.32
C LEU A 290 20.92 3.03 5.95
N ALA A 291 21.83 3.24 6.91
CA ALA A 291 22.02 4.56 7.51
C ALA A 291 22.45 5.62 6.48
N GLY A 292 23.32 5.25 5.54
CA GLY A 292 23.79 6.11 4.45
C GLY A 292 22.66 6.51 3.48
N GLU A 293 21.86 5.55 3.03
CA GLU A 293 20.73 5.78 2.12
C GLU A 293 19.62 6.63 2.76
N LEU A 294 19.33 6.40 4.04
CA LEU A 294 18.40 7.24 4.81
C LEU A 294 18.95 8.67 4.91
N LYS A 295 20.21 8.83 5.31
CA LYS A 295 20.86 10.14 5.42
C LYS A 295 20.90 10.90 4.09
N ALA A 296 21.16 10.21 2.98
CA ALA A 296 21.17 10.80 1.63
C ALA A 296 19.80 11.38 1.23
N ARG A 297 18.71 10.91 1.85
CA ARG A 297 17.34 11.42 1.66
C ARG A 297 16.92 12.39 2.77
N GLY A 298 17.85 12.91 3.56
CA GLY A 298 17.59 13.82 4.68
C GLY A 298 17.05 13.13 5.94
N LEU A 299 16.92 11.80 5.94
CA LEU A 299 16.36 11.04 7.04
C LEU A 299 17.47 10.61 8.00
N ARG A 300 17.70 11.38 9.07
CA ARG A 300 18.67 10.99 10.11
C ARG A 300 18.01 10.00 11.08
N ALA A 301 18.48 8.76 11.08
CA ALA A 301 17.99 7.69 11.95
C ALA A 301 19.13 6.90 12.62
N VAL A 302 18.85 6.37 13.80
CA VAL A 302 19.57 5.23 14.38
C VAL A 302 19.05 3.97 13.70
N VAL A 303 19.94 3.12 13.22
CA VAL A 303 19.58 1.89 12.53
C VAL A 303 19.84 0.68 13.42
N GLU A 304 18.82 -0.16 13.57
CA GLU A 304 18.88 -1.45 14.26
C GLU A 304 18.51 -2.55 13.27
N LEU A 305 19.44 -3.50 13.06
CA LEU A 305 19.13 -4.68 12.28
C LEU A 305 18.56 -5.75 13.21
N MET A 306 17.42 -6.30 12.80
CA MET A 306 16.68 -7.31 13.55
C MET A 306 16.86 -8.68 12.90
N GLU A 307 16.77 -9.75 13.69
CA GLU A 307 16.77 -11.10 13.15
C GLU A 307 15.50 -11.36 12.33
N PRO A 308 15.56 -12.19 11.27
CA PRO A 308 14.38 -12.54 10.50
C PRO A 308 13.34 -13.22 11.40
N GLY A 309 12.06 -12.82 11.29
CA GLY A 309 10.98 -13.43 12.08
C GLY A 309 10.66 -12.72 13.40
N THR A 310 11.40 -11.67 13.78
CA THR A 310 11.27 -11.04 15.10
C THR A 310 10.27 -9.90 15.18
N LEU A 311 9.99 -9.22 14.06
CA LEU A 311 8.99 -8.16 13.98
C LEU A 311 7.58 -8.74 13.74
N THR A 312 6.56 -8.11 14.30
CA THR A 312 5.18 -8.58 14.18
C THR A 312 4.67 -8.39 12.75
N ARG A 313 4.28 -9.48 12.08
CA ARG A 313 3.57 -9.43 10.80
C ARG A 313 2.10 -9.10 11.02
N THR A 314 1.45 -8.53 10.01
CA THR A 314 0.02 -8.20 10.04
C THR A 314 -0.70 -8.82 8.84
N GLU A 315 -1.94 -9.25 9.05
CA GLU A 315 -2.86 -9.67 7.97
C GLU A 315 -3.76 -8.52 7.50
N PHE A 316 -3.56 -7.32 8.05
CA PHE A 316 -4.23 -6.06 7.69
C PHE A 316 -3.19 -4.96 7.37
N LYS A 317 -3.58 -3.68 7.42
CA LYS A 317 -2.69 -2.52 7.27
C LYS A 317 -1.54 -2.58 8.28
N ALA A 318 -0.32 -2.40 7.78
CA ALA A 318 0.87 -2.39 8.61
C ALA A 318 0.97 -1.12 9.47
N ARG A 319 0.94 -1.27 10.80
CA ARG A 319 1.26 -0.21 11.76
C ARG A 319 2.77 -0.21 12.00
N ARG A 320 3.49 0.58 11.21
CA ARG A 320 4.96 0.63 11.20
C ARG A 320 5.55 1.65 12.17
N VAL A 321 4.79 2.63 12.63
CA VAL A 321 5.27 3.73 13.49
C VAL A 321 4.84 3.52 14.95
N ILE A 322 5.79 3.58 15.88
CA ILE A 322 5.57 3.63 17.33
C ILE A 322 6.11 4.96 17.85
N ASP A 323 5.22 5.88 18.23
CA ASP A 323 5.62 7.16 18.82
C ASP A 323 5.66 7.07 20.36
N ARG A 324 6.86 6.92 20.91
CA ARG A 324 7.11 6.88 22.36
C ARG A 324 7.31 8.26 22.98
N ARG A 325 7.23 9.35 22.20
CA ARG A 325 7.30 10.71 22.75
C ARG A 325 6.08 11.07 23.60
N ARG A 326 4.95 10.37 23.38
CA ARG A 326 3.64 10.61 23.99
C ARG A 326 3.37 9.83 25.28
N ILE A 327 4.38 9.24 25.93
CA ILE A 327 4.18 8.43 27.17
C ILE A 327 3.74 9.29 28.38
N HIS A 328 3.74 10.61 28.25
CA HIS A 328 3.07 11.51 29.19
C HIS A 328 2.04 12.35 28.43
N ASP A 329 0.86 11.80 28.20
CA ASP A 329 -0.41 12.51 28.29
C ASP A 329 -1.57 11.47 28.26
N ASP A 330 -2.28 11.44 29.39
CA ASP A 330 -3.57 10.78 29.71
C ASP A 330 -3.57 9.36 30.37
N PRO A 331 -3.81 9.28 31.71
CA PRO A 331 -4.20 8.06 32.42
C PRO A 331 -5.64 7.58 32.16
N ALA A 332 -6.42 8.25 31.32
CA ALA A 332 -7.82 7.92 31.05
C ALA A 332 -8.06 7.49 29.58
N ASP A 333 -7.53 6.34 29.19
CA ASP A 333 -8.04 5.64 28.00
C ASP A 333 -8.20 4.13 28.28
N PRO A 334 -9.43 3.67 28.63
CA PRO A 334 -9.77 2.28 28.64
C PRO A 334 -10.64 1.95 27.42
N ASN A 335 -10.01 1.63 26.27
CA ASN A 335 -10.36 0.52 25.36
C ASN A 335 -9.72 0.66 23.97
#